data_AF-A0A7S1A465-F1
#
_entry.id   AF-A0A7S1A465-F1
#
_cell.length_a   1.000
_cell.length_b   1.000
_cell.length_c   1.000
_cell.angle_alpha   90.00
_cell.angle_beta   90.00
_cell.angle_gamma   90.00
#
_symmetry.space_group_name_H-M   'P 1'
#
loop_
_entity.id
_entity.type
_entity.pdbx_description
1 polymer ?
#
loop_
_entity_poly.entity_id
_entity_poly.type
_entity_poly.pdbx_seq_one_letter_code
_entity_poly.pdbx_strand_id
1 'polypeptide(L)'
;VRAGFTGILPAAFGPSTSSPPAPMNSMNREEPSRYVDPASCDFAVDTWEDAAPESWWPHEAIGAPAFAVKPLRCESMLDLARSRSPWRSFWIPGVTSATGIMRNKLNFVQMCLVQIPGPR
;
A
#
# COMPACT_ATOMS: atom_id res chain seq x y z
N VAL A 1 -3.87 10.11 -2.26
CA VAL A 1 -4.41 8.78 -1.93
C VAL A 1 -4.02 8.46 -0.50
N ARG A 2 -4.99 8.12 0.36
CA ARG A 2 -4.76 7.82 1.78
C ARG A 2 -5.03 6.34 2.04
N ALA A 3 -4.01 5.66 2.55
CA ALA A 3 -3.99 4.21 2.75
C ALA A 3 -4.01 3.85 4.25
N GLY A 4 -4.98 4.37 5.00
CA GLY A 4 -5.22 4.04 6.42
C GLY A 4 -4.15 4.50 7.43
N PHE A 5 -2.98 4.98 6.98
CA PHE A 5 -1.95 5.57 7.83
C PHE A 5 -2.26 7.03 8.17
N THR A 6 -2.31 7.36 9.46
CA THR A 6 -2.69 8.70 9.99
C THR A 6 -1.54 9.41 10.72
N GLY A 7 -0.28 9.07 10.41
CA GLY A 7 0.91 9.67 11.02
C GLY A 7 1.68 10.58 10.07
N ILE A 8 2.90 10.94 10.45
CA ILE A 8 3.84 11.67 9.61
C ILE A 8 4.52 10.69 8.65
N LEU A 9 4.43 10.97 7.34
CA LEU A 9 5.11 10.16 6.32
C LEU A 9 6.55 10.63 6.14
N PRO A 10 7.49 9.74 5.76
CA PRO A 10 8.84 10.12 5.40
C PRO A 10 8.87 11.22 4.33
N ALA A 11 9.83 12.14 4.46
CA ALA A 11 10.04 13.24 3.54
C ALA A 11 11.50 13.31 3.12
N ALA A 12 11.78 13.98 2.00
CA ALA A 12 13.14 14.39 1.69
C ALA A 12 13.67 15.24 2.84
N PHE A 13 14.91 14.97 3.26
CA PHE A 13 15.59 15.84 4.22
C PHE A 13 15.79 17.21 3.58
N GLY A 14 15.48 18.26 4.33
CA GLY A 14 15.84 19.62 3.93
C GLY A 14 17.37 19.79 3.91
N PRO A 15 17.84 20.96 3.43
CA PRO A 15 19.27 21.27 3.37
C PRO A 15 19.96 21.33 4.74
N SER A 16 19.19 21.34 5.84
CA SER A 16 19.69 21.29 7.21
C SER A 16 18.92 20.29 8.06
N THR A 17 19.63 19.62 8.97
CA THR A 17 19.07 18.74 10.02
C THR A 17 18.89 19.46 11.36
N SER A 18 19.27 20.74 11.45
CA SER A 18 19.29 21.51 12.69
C SER A 18 17.91 21.97 13.17
N SER A 19 16.88 21.85 12.34
CA SER A 19 15.51 22.24 12.66
C SER A 19 14.53 21.15 12.21
N PRO A 20 13.54 20.80 13.04
CA PRO A 20 12.42 19.95 12.63
C PRO A 20 11.77 20.49 11.35
N PRO A 21 11.46 19.64 10.36
CA PRO A 21 10.62 20.06 9.23
C PRO A 21 9.29 20.62 9.74
N ALA A 22 8.77 21.66 9.10
CA ALA A 22 7.51 22.30 9.48
C ALA A 22 6.33 21.33 9.77
N PRO A 23 6.11 20.25 8.99
CA PRO A 23 5.03 19.31 9.28
C PRO A 23 5.34 18.31 10.41
N MET A 24 6.60 18.22 10.85
CA MET A 24 7.01 17.30 11.91
C MET A 24 6.53 17.82 13.27
N ASN A 25 5.52 17.17 13.82
CA ASN A 25 4.87 17.57 15.05
C ASN A 25 5.05 16.50 16.15
N SER A 26 5.10 16.94 17.41
CA SER A 26 5.35 16.08 18.58
C SER A 26 4.24 15.07 18.89
N MET A 27 3.08 15.23 18.26
CA MET A 27 1.91 14.39 18.47
C MET A 27 1.70 13.35 17.36
N ASN A 28 2.63 13.24 16.41
CA ASN A 28 2.51 12.39 15.22
C ASN A 28 1.16 12.55 14.51
N ARG A 29 0.64 13.78 14.48
CA ARG A 29 -0.59 14.12 13.76
C ARG A 29 -0.36 13.93 12.28
N GLU A 30 -1.42 13.46 11.62
CA GLU A 30 -1.53 13.30 10.17
C GLU A 30 -1.05 14.57 9.43
N GLU A 31 -0.43 14.37 8.28
CA GLU A 31 0.07 15.44 7.41
C GLU A 31 -0.73 15.45 6.09
N PRO A 32 -1.89 16.13 6.03
CA PRO A 32 -2.78 16.08 4.87
C PRO A 32 -2.17 16.63 3.58
N SER A 33 -1.17 17.52 3.69
CA SER A 33 -0.47 18.11 2.54
C SER A 33 0.28 17.10 1.68
N ARG A 34 0.45 15.86 2.15
CA ARG A 34 1.05 14.77 1.37
C ARG A 34 0.04 13.96 0.58
N TYR A 35 -1.26 14.15 0.81
CA TYR A 35 -2.29 13.49 0.05
C TYR A 35 -2.58 14.27 -1.22
N VAL A 36 -2.49 13.58 -2.35
CA VAL A 36 -3.00 14.07 -3.63
C VAL A 36 -4.39 13.50 -3.88
N ASP A 37 -5.24 14.28 -4.54
CA ASP A 37 -6.54 13.81 -5.01
C ASP A 37 -6.32 12.67 -6.03
N PRO A 38 -6.90 11.47 -5.84
CA PRO A 38 -6.81 10.39 -6.83
C PRO A 38 -7.25 10.82 -8.24
N ALA A 39 -8.18 11.77 -8.38
CA ALA A 39 -8.63 12.28 -9.67
C ALA A 39 -7.54 13.04 -10.45
N SER A 40 -6.46 13.46 -9.77
CA SER A 40 -5.30 14.13 -10.39
C SER A 40 -4.25 13.15 -10.95
N CYS A 41 -4.46 11.83 -10.78
CA CYS A 41 -3.50 10.80 -11.15
C CYS A 41 -4.02 9.99 -12.35
N ASP A 42 -3.14 9.69 -13.32
CA ASP A 42 -3.47 8.78 -14.43
C ASP A 42 -3.34 7.30 -14.03
N PHE A 43 -2.40 7.04 -13.12
CA PHE A 43 -2.07 5.71 -12.64
C PHE A 43 -1.95 5.72 -11.13
N ALA A 44 -2.23 4.58 -10.52
CA ALA A 44 -1.96 4.34 -9.12
C ALA A 44 -1.49 2.91 -8.89
N VAL A 45 -0.85 2.68 -7.74
CA VAL A 45 -0.50 1.34 -7.27
C VAL A 45 -1.29 1.09 -6.00
N ASP A 46 -2.04 0.00 -5.98
CA ASP A 46 -2.83 -0.39 -4.81
C ASP A 46 -2.82 -1.92 -4.66
N THR A 47 -3.13 -2.38 -3.45
CA THR A 47 -3.45 -3.80 -3.24
C THR A 47 -4.68 -4.16 -4.04
N TRP A 48 -4.67 -5.30 -4.73
CA TRP A 48 -5.80 -5.81 -5.49
C TRP A 48 -6.09 -7.24 -5.09
N GLU A 49 -7.32 -7.54 -4.72
CA GLU A 49 -7.72 -8.90 -4.40
C GLU A 49 -9.18 -9.09 -4.86
N ASP A 50 -9.38 -9.70 -6.04
CA ASP A 50 -10.70 -9.85 -6.68
C ASP A 50 -11.76 -10.52 -5.77
N ALA A 51 -11.33 -11.21 -4.71
CA ALA A 51 -12.17 -11.92 -3.74
C ALA A 51 -12.12 -11.34 -2.32
N ALA A 52 -11.48 -10.19 -2.09
CA ALA A 52 -11.48 -9.57 -0.77
C ALA A 52 -12.86 -8.95 -0.46
N PRO A 53 -13.43 -9.21 0.73
CA PRO A 53 -14.62 -8.51 1.20
C PRO A 53 -14.45 -7.00 1.09
N GLU A 54 -15.52 -6.28 0.71
CA GLU A 54 -15.51 -4.79 0.60
C GLU A 54 -15.00 -4.11 1.89
N SER A 55 -15.25 -4.72 3.05
CA SER A 55 -14.77 -4.25 4.36
C SER A 55 -13.26 -4.30 4.56
N TRP A 56 -12.52 -5.00 3.70
CA TRP A 56 -11.05 -5.09 3.76
C TRP A 56 -10.36 -4.01 2.94
N TRP A 57 -11.12 -3.33 2.08
CA TRP A 57 -10.62 -2.20 1.34
C TRP A 57 -10.74 -0.95 2.21
N PRO A 58 -9.67 -0.16 2.36
CA PRO A 58 -9.82 1.21 2.83
C PRO A 58 -10.95 1.85 2.00
N HIS A 59 -11.88 2.56 2.64
CA HIS A 59 -12.97 3.25 1.93
C HIS A 59 -12.48 4.26 0.86
N GLU A 60 -11.18 4.55 0.86
CA GLU A 60 -10.48 5.43 -0.07
C GLU A 60 -9.49 4.68 -0.99
N ALA A 61 -9.53 3.34 -0.99
CA ALA A 61 -8.73 2.52 -1.89
C ALA A 61 -9.21 2.72 -3.32
N ILE A 62 -8.26 2.76 -4.25
CA ILE A 62 -8.53 3.05 -5.66
C ILE A 62 -9.25 1.85 -6.31
N GLY A 63 -9.25 0.68 -5.67
CA GLY A 63 -10.05 -0.49 -6.04
C GLY A 63 -11.41 -0.62 -5.36
N ALA A 64 -11.85 0.35 -4.56
CA ALA A 64 -13.23 0.37 -4.06
C ALA A 64 -14.21 0.44 -5.24
N PRO A 65 -15.40 -0.19 -5.16
CA PRO A 65 -16.35 -0.28 -6.28
C PRO A 65 -16.82 1.08 -6.83
N ALA A 66 -16.59 2.17 -6.10
CA ALA A 66 -16.81 3.54 -6.55
C ALA A 66 -15.85 4.01 -7.66
N PHE A 67 -14.69 3.38 -7.83
CA PHE A 67 -13.70 3.71 -8.86
C PHE A 67 -13.61 2.57 -9.88
N ALA A 68 -14.09 2.81 -11.10
CA ALA A 68 -13.99 1.85 -12.21
C ALA A 68 -12.54 1.81 -12.76
N VAL A 69 -11.61 1.25 -12.00
CA VAL A 69 -10.20 1.15 -12.39
C VAL A 69 -9.90 -0.15 -13.13
N LYS A 70 -8.92 -0.09 -14.05
CA LYS A 70 -8.47 -1.25 -14.81
C LYS A 70 -7.05 -1.65 -14.35
N PRO A 71 -6.83 -2.87 -13.82
CA PRO A 71 -5.49 -3.34 -13.51
C PRO A 71 -4.69 -3.54 -14.80
N LEU A 72 -3.48 -2.96 -14.85
CA LEU A 72 -2.55 -3.06 -15.97
C LEU A 72 -1.48 -4.13 -15.72
N ARG A 73 -0.93 -4.16 -14.51
CA ARG A 73 0.12 -5.10 -14.11
C ARG A 73 0.01 -5.39 -12.61
N CYS A 74 0.08 -6.65 -12.24
CA CYS A 74 0.00 -7.09 -10.85
C CYS A 74 1.23 -7.91 -10.49
N GLU A 75 1.78 -7.65 -9.32
CA GLU A 75 2.90 -8.40 -8.75
C GLU A 75 2.48 -8.98 -7.40
N SER A 76 2.88 -10.23 -7.15
CA SER A 76 2.57 -10.91 -5.89
C SER A 76 3.52 -10.42 -4.80
N MET A 77 2.95 -9.91 -3.71
CA MET A 77 3.69 -9.43 -2.54
C MET A 77 3.28 -10.20 -1.28
N LEU A 78 4.23 -10.41 -0.37
CA LEU A 78 3.98 -11.10 0.88
C LEU A 78 3.11 -10.23 1.80
N ASP A 79 1.97 -10.78 2.24
CA ASP A 79 1.06 -10.10 3.15
C ASP A 79 1.55 -10.22 4.59
N LEU A 80 1.99 -9.10 5.16
CA LEU A 80 2.52 -9.03 6.51
C LEU A 80 1.45 -9.28 7.58
N ALA A 81 0.20 -8.85 7.35
CA ALA A 81 -0.87 -8.96 8.32
C ALA A 81 -1.39 -10.39 8.44
N ARG A 82 -1.45 -11.10 7.30
CA ARG A 82 -1.93 -12.49 7.23
C ARG A 82 -0.80 -13.53 7.34
N SER A 83 0.47 -13.16 7.17
CA SER A 83 1.62 -14.08 7.33
C SER A 83 2.24 -13.98 8.72
N ARG A 84 2.04 -15.02 9.55
CA ARG A 84 2.54 -15.03 10.94
C ARG A 84 4.02 -15.39 11.06
N SER A 85 4.63 -14.91 12.13
CA SER A 85 5.94 -15.40 12.61
C SER A 85 5.86 -16.90 12.96
N PRO A 86 6.92 -17.70 12.72
CA PRO A 86 8.25 -17.30 12.22
C PRO A 86 8.38 -17.28 10.70
N TRP A 87 7.43 -17.86 9.97
CA TRP A 87 7.55 -18.16 8.54
C TRP A 87 7.88 -16.93 7.69
N ARG A 88 7.28 -15.79 8.03
CA ARG A 88 7.53 -14.49 7.37
C ARG A 88 9.00 -14.05 7.47
N SER A 89 9.67 -14.29 8.58
CA SER A 89 11.06 -13.85 8.82
C SER A 89 12.07 -14.68 8.04
N PHE A 90 11.69 -15.87 7.61
CA PHE A 90 12.55 -16.79 6.87
C PHE A 90 12.20 -16.86 5.38
N TRP A 91 11.26 -16.04 4.91
CA TRP A 91 10.91 -15.99 3.50
C TRP A 91 11.88 -15.08 2.74
N ILE A 92 12.49 -15.64 1.69
CA ILE A 92 13.41 -14.96 0.78
C ILE A 92 12.89 -15.14 -0.66
N PRO A 93 12.49 -14.06 -1.35
CA PRO A 93 12.02 -14.15 -2.73
C PRO A 93 13.07 -14.83 -3.64
N GLY A 94 12.63 -15.79 -4.46
CA GLY A 94 13.48 -16.52 -5.40
C GLY A 94 14.39 -17.60 -4.79
N VAL A 95 14.55 -17.65 -3.47
CA VAL A 95 15.39 -18.65 -2.77
C VAL A 95 14.52 -19.66 -2.03
N THR A 96 13.61 -19.18 -1.18
CA THR A 96 12.63 -20.07 -0.55
C THR A 96 11.51 -20.33 -1.52
N SER A 97 11.61 -21.42 -2.28
CA SER A 97 10.45 -21.97 -2.99
C SER A 97 9.34 -22.21 -1.98
N ALA A 98 8.14 -21.72 -2.26
CA ALA A 98 6.96 -21.97 -1.43
C ALA A 98 6.50 -23.44 -1.57
N THR A 99 7.38 -24.39 -1.25
CA THR A 99 7.13 -25.83 -1.35
C THR A 99 6.85 -26.41 0.03
N GLY A 100 5.77 -27.19 0.12
CA GLY A 100 5.40 -27.98 1.28
C GLY A 100 4.88 -27.18 2.47
N ILE A 101 5.76 -26.86 3.41
CA ILE A 101 5.38 -26.43 4.77
C ILE A 101 5.11 -24.91 4.83
N MET A 102 5.87 -24.10 4.07
CA MET A 102 5.71 -22.64 4.10
C MET A 102 4.54 -22.13 3.25
N ARG A 103 4.09 -22.90 2.25
CA ARG A 103 3.04 -22.46 1.30
C ARG A 103 1.70 -22.18 1.97
N ASN A 104 1.35 -22.95 3.01
CA ASN A 104 0.10 -22.79 3.75
C ASN A 104 0.21 -21.82 4.94
N LYS A 105 1.39 -21.21 5.15
CA LYS A 105 1.66 -20.32 6.29
C LYS A 105 1.95 -18.88 5.86
N LEU A 106 2.23 -18.67 4.58
CA LEU A 106 2.46 -17.38 3.97
C LEU A 106 1.27 -17.04 3.08
N ASN A 107 0.73 -15.85 3.29
CA ASN A 107 -0.33 -15.28 2.47
C ASN A 107 0.28 -14.22 1.58
N PHE A 108 -0.21 -14.12 0.35
CA PHE A 108 0.25 -13.15 -0.63
C PHE A 108 -0.94 -12.32 -1.10
N VAL A 109 -0.71 -11.03 -1.29
CA VAL A 109 -1.62 -10.09 -1.94
C VAL A 109 -1.09 -9.76 -3.33
N GLN A 110 -1.96 -9.34 -4.25
CA GLN A 110 -1.48 -8.71 -5.49
C GLN A 110 -1.33 -7.21 -5.22
N MET A 111 -0.21 -6.63 -5.61
CA MET A 111 -0.05 -5.19 -5.76
C MET A 111 -0.16 -4.86 -7.23
N CYS A 112 -1.19 -4.12 -7.61
CA CYS A 112 -1.48 -3.81 -9.00
C CYS A 112 -1.25 -2.34 -9.30
N LEU A 113 -0.55 -2.10 -10.41
CA LEU A 113 -0.64 -0.85 -11.15
C LEU A 113 -2.00 -0.80 -11.83
N VAL A 114 -2.80 0.20 -11.49
CA VAL A 114 -4.13 0.43 -12.05
C VAL A 114 -4.14 1.75 -12.82
N GLN A 115 -4.92 1.79 -13.89
CA GLN A 115 -5.23 3.02 -14.59
C GLN A 115 -6.49 3.64 -14.00
N ILE A 116 -6.40 4.92 -13.61
CA ILE A 116 -7.54 5.69 -13.13
C ILE A 116 -8.21 6.31 -14.35
N PRO A 117 -9.52 6.11 -14.57
CA PRO A 117 -10.23 6.84 -15.60
C PRO A 117 -10.30 8.31 -15.20
N GLY A 118 -9.45 9.14 -15.81
CA GLY A 118 -9.50 10.59 -15.61
C GLY A 118 -10.86 11.17 -16.02
N PRO A 119 -11.26 12.32 -15.45
CA PRO A 119 -12.39 13.08 -15.97
C PRO A 119 -12.04 13.46 -17.42
N ARG A 120 -12.81 12.97 -18.39
CA ARG A 120 -12.78 13.51 -19.75
C ARG A 120 -13.52 14.84 -19.80
#